data_AF-A0A528TQH2-F1
#
_entry.id   AF-A0A528TQH2-F1
#
_cell.length_a   1.000
_cell.length_b   1.000
_cell.length_c   1.000
_cell.angle_alpha   90.00
_cell.angle_beta   90.00
_cell.angle_gamma   90.00
#
_symmetry.space_group_name_H-M   'P 1'
#
loop_
_entity.id
_entity.type
_entity.pdbx_description
1 polymer ?
#
loop_
_entity_poly.entity_id
_entity_poly.type
_entity_poly.pdbx_seq_one_letter_code
_entity_poly.pdbx_strand_id
1 'polypeptide(L)' 'MLQSLIHRPRRILMTTDSVGGVWRYSLDLARELTTRGDSVVLAGLGPRPSREQAQEAQSFATLAWLETPPDWM' A
#
# COMPACT_ATOMS: atom_id res chain seq x y z
N MET A 1 29.07 14.28 7.67
CA MET A 1 28.11 14.14 6.56
C MET A 1 28.43 12.85 5.81
N LEU A 2 27.83 11.70 6.14
CA LEU A 2 27.97 10.43 5.39
C LEU A 2 26.97 9.34 5.88
N GLN A 3 25.89 9.69 6.58
CA GLN A 3 24.91 8.70 7.08
C GLN A 3 23.88 8.25 6.02
N SER A 4 23.88 8.84 4.81
CA SER A 4 22.77 8.71 3.86
C SER A 4 22.99 7.74 2.68
N LEU A 5 24.07 6.97 2.62
CA LEU A 5 24.36 6.14 1.44
C LEU A 5 23.91 4.67 1.54
N ILE A 6 23.28 4.25 2.64
CA ILE A 6 22.76 2.90 2.77
C ILE A 6 21.25 2.98 2.97
N HIS A 7 20.49 2.92 1.86
CA HIS A 7 19.06 2.64 1.95
C HIS A 7 18.91 1.22 2.51
N ARG A 8 18.42 1.11 3.75
CA ARG A 8 18.06 -0.18 4.35
C ARG A 8 16.61 -0.47 3.97
N PRO A 9 16.33 -1.58 3.24
CA PRO A 9 14.97 -1.97 2.89
C PRO A 9 14.08 -2.02 4.13
N ARG A 10 12.96 -1.32 4.10
CA ARG A 10 11.96 -1.36 5.18
C ARG A 10 10.81 -2.27 4.79
N ARG A 11 10.09 -2.76 5.80
CA ARG A 11 8.78 -3.39 5.62
C ARG A 11 7.73 -2.43 6.14
N ILE A 12 6.83 -2.00 5.27
CA ILE A 12 5.88 -0.93 5.52
C ILE A 12 4.47 -1.50 5.42
N LEU A 13 3.67 -1.29 6.46
CA LEU A 13 2.23 -1.53 6.44
C LEU A 13 1.54 -0.19 6.17
N MET A 14 0.69 -0.15 5.16
CA MET A 14 -0.16 0.99 4.82
C MET A 14 -1.62 0.55 4.88
N THR A 15 -2.45 1.30 5.59
CA THR A 15 -3.91 1.12 5.54
C THR A 15 -4.49 1.97 4.42
N THR A 16 -5.45 1.42 3.68
CA THR A 16 -6.09 2.12 2.56
C THR A 16 -7.55 1.72 2.42
N ASP A 17 -8.35 2.52 1.73
CA ASP A 17 -9.66 2.12 1.21
C ASP A 17 -9.60 2.02 -0.32
N SER A 18 -10.51 1.26 -0.94
CA SER A 18 -10.54 1.11 -2.40
C SER A 18 -11.33 2.20 -3.12
N VAL A 19 -11.67 3.30 -2.44
CA VAL A 19 -12.67 4.26 -2.90
C VAL A 19 -12.00 5.55 -3.36
N GLY A 20 -12.29 5.93 -4.61
CA GLY A 20 -11.92 7.23 -5.14
C GLY A 20 -10.42 7.53 -5.08
N GLY A 21 -10.07 8.75 -4.65
CA GLY A 21 -8.70 9.26 -4.68
C GLY A 21 -7.76 8.58 -3.68
N VAL A 22 -8.26 8.11 -2.52
CA VAL A 22 -7.43 7.49 -1.48
C VAL A 22 -6.71 6.26 -2.03
N TRP A 23 -7.42 5.43 -2.78
CA TRP A 23 -6.85 4.28 -3.47
C TRP A 23 -5.68 4.68 -4.38
N ARG A 24 -5.90 5.66 -5.27
CA ARG A 24 -4.88 6.11 -6.23
C ARG A 24 -3.63 6.65 -5.53
N TYR A 25 -3.81 7.51 -4.53
CA TYR A 25 -2.67 8.06 -3.77
C TYR A 25 -1.90 6.97 -3.02
N SER A 26 -2.61 5.98 -2.49
CA SER A 26 -1.99 4.84 -1.79
C SER A 26 -1.16 3.99 -2.75
N LEU A 27 -1.67 3.71 -3.96
CA LEU A 27 -0.93 2.97 -4.98
C LEU A 27 0.30 3.73 -5.47
N ASP A 28 0.18 5.03 -5.72
CA ASP A 28 1.30 5.82 -6.21
C ASP A 28 2.42 5.92 -5.15
N LEU A 29 2.07 6.11 -3.88
CA LEU A 29 3.03 6.08 -2.78
C LEU A 29 3.67 4.69 -2.62
N ALA A 30 2.86 3.63 -2.61
CA ALA A 30 3.35 2.26 -2.45
C ALA A 30 4.30 1.87 -3.60
N ARG A 31 3.98 2.29 -4.83
CA ARG A 31 4.84 2.07 -6.00
C ARG A 31 6.20 2.72 -5.81
N GLU A 32 6.23 4.00 -5.42
CA GLU A 32 7.50 4.73 -5.19
C GLU A 32 8.32 4.20 -4.01
N LEU A 33 7.67 3.62 -3.00
CA LEU A 33 8.37 2.95 -1.90
C LEU A 33 8.99 1.62 -2.38
N THR A 34 8.25 0.82 -3.13
CA THR A 34 8.75 -0.42 -3.71
C THR A 34 9.91 -0.17 -4.69
N THR A 35 9.83 0.86 -5.54
CA THR A 35 10.93 1.21 -6.48
C THR A 35 12.22 1.60 -5.78
N ARG A 36 12.14 2.12 -4.55
CA ARG A 36 13.30 2.44 -3.70
C ARG A 36 13.89 1.23 -2.99
N GLY A 37 13.23 0.07 -3.04
CA GLY A 37 13.67 -1.18 -2.42
C GLY A 37 12.94 -1.54 -1.14
N ASP A 38 11.91 -0.79 -0.73
CA ASP A 38 11.07 -1.16 0.41
C ASP A 38 10.07 -2.27 0.00
N SER A 39 9.53 -2.97 1.00
CA SER A 39 8.40 -3.91 0.81
C SER A 39 7.14 -3.31 1.42
N VAL A 40 6.06 -3.26 0.66
CA VAL A 40 4.78 -2.68 1.10
C VAL A 40 3.70 -3.75 1.22
N VAL A 41 2.96 -3.70 2.32
CA VAL A 41 1.67 -4.38 2.51
C VAL A 41 0.57 -3.32 2.55
N LEU A 42 -0.36 -3.39 1.62
CA LEU A 42 -1.60 -2.61 1.62
C LEU A 42 -2.67 -3.41 2.36
N ALA A 43 -3.06 -2.94 3.55
CA ALA A 43 -4.19 -3.44 4.31
C ALA A 43 -5.44 -2.60 3.97
N GLY A 44 -6.28 -3.17 3.13
CA GLY A 44 -7.51 -2.56 2.67
C GLY A 44 -8.66 -2.69 3.67
N LEU A 45 -9.44 -1.63 3.80
CA LEU A 45 -10.63 -1.52 4.63
C LEU A 45 -11.80 -0.96 3.80
N GLY A 46 -13.03 -1.27 4.18
CA GLY A 46 -14.21 -0.77 3.48
C GLY A 46 -14.56 -1.57 2.20
N PRO A 47 -15.19 -0.94 1.19
CA PRO A 47 -15.57 -1.61 -0.05
C PRO A 47 -14.40 -2.36 -0.69
N ARG A 48 -14.64 -3.52 -1.29
CA ARG A 48 -13.57 -4.27 -1.93
C ARG A 48 -13.14 -3.61 -3.26
N PRO A 49 -11.85 -3.65 -3.59
CA PRO A 49 -11.37 -3.19 -4.89
C PRO A 49 -11.91 -4.09 -6.00
N SER A 50 -12.04 -3.54 -7.21
CA SER A 50 -12.27 -4.35 -8.40
C SER A 50 -11.11 -5.33 -8.64
N ARG A 51 -11.34 -6.34 -9.48
CA ARG A 51 -10.28 -7.28 -9.86
C ARG A 51 -9.07 -6.56 -10.48
N GLU A 52 -9.32 -5.55 -11.31
CA GLU A 52 -8.28 -4.75 -11.97
C GLU A 52 -7.48 -3.92 -10.98
N GLN A 53 -8.15 -3.26 -10.03
CA GLN A 53 -7.50 -2.56 -8.93
C GLN A 53 -6.61 -3.51 -8.11
N ALA A 54 -7.14 -4.68 -7.74
CA ALA A 54 -6.38 -5.68 -6.98
C ALA A 54 -5.15 -6.16 -7.75
N GLN A 55 -5.27 -6.42 -9.05
CA GLN A 55 -4.15 -6.82 -9.92
C GLN A 55 -3.10 -5.71 -10.05
N GLU A 56 -3.51 -4.45 -10.20
CA GLU A 56 -2.60 -3.30 -10.22
C GLU A 56 -1.78 -3.25 -8.94
N ALA A 57 -2.44 -3.30 -7.77
CA ALA A 57 -1.75 -3.26 -6.47
C ALA A 57 -0.80 -4.45 -6.27
N GLN A 58 -1.26 -5.66 -6.62
CA GLN A 58 -0.51 -6.90 -6.46
C GLN A 58 0.73 -6.99 -7.36
N SER A 59 0.81 -6.16 -8.41
CA SER A 59 1.99 -6.12 -9.28
C SER A 59 3.25 -5.55 -8.60
N PHE A 60 3.10 -4.82 -7.48
CA PHE A 60 4.23 -4.21 -6.77
C PHE A 60 4.10 -4.21 -5.23
N ALA A 61 2.97 -4.63 -4.67
CA ALA A 61 2.75 -4.70 -3.22
C ALA A 61 1.96 -5.96 -2.83
N THR A 62 2.04 -6.35 -1.57
CA THR A 62 1.11 -7.36 -1.03
C THR A 62 -0.21 -6.68 -0.70
N LEU A 63 -1.34 -7.27 -1.10
CA LEU A 63 -2.67 -6.75 -0.80
C LEU A 63 -3.40 -7.71 0.15
N ALA A 64 -3.83 -7.20 1.29
CA ALA A 64 -4.69 -7.90 2.25
C ALA A 64 -5.96 -7.08 2.46
N TRP A 65 -7.14 -7.71 2.52
CA TRP A 65 -8.39 -7.03 2.81
C TRP A 65 -8.90 -7.45 4.18
N LEU A 66 -9.11 -6.48 5.05
CA LEU A 66 -9.57 -6.71 6.41
C LEU A 66 -11.10 -6.88 6.41
N GLU A 67 -11.58 -7.84 7.19
CA GLU A 67 -13.02 -8.13 7.32
C GLU A 67 -13.70 -7.23 8.36
N THR A 68 -12.91 -6.61 9.24
CA THR A 68 -13.41 -5.71 10.28
C THR A 68 -13.27 -4.26 9.83
N PRO A 69 -14.33 -3.44 9.87
CA PRO A 69 -14.21 -2.01 9.65
C PRO A 69 -13.37 -1.36 10.78
N PRO A 70 -12.74 -0.19 10.54
CA PRO A 70 -12.10 0.58 11.60
C PRO A 70 -13.12 1.04 12.64
N ASP A 71 -12.71 1.08 13.91
CA ASP A 71 -13.57 1.45 15.05
C ASP A 71 -14.13 2.88 15.02
N TRP A 72 -13.68 3.70 14.06
CA TRP A 72 -14.07 5.10 13.89
C TRP A 72 -15.00 5.35 12.69
N MET A 73 -15.33 4.31 11.91
CA MET A 73 -16.41 4.32 10.91
C MET A 73 -17.74 3.92 11.55
#